data_AF-A0A0X8H0W4-F1
#
_entry.id   AF-A0A0X8H0W4-F1
#
_cell.length_a   1.000
_cell.length_b   1.000
_cell.length_c   1.000
_cell.angle_alpha   90.00
_cell.angle_beta   90.00
_cell.angle_gamma   90.00
#
_symmetry.space_group_name_H-M   'P 1'
#
loop_
_entity.id
_entity.type
_entity.pdbx_description
1 polymer ?
#
loop_
_entity_poly.entity_id
_entity_poly.type
_entity_poly.pdbx_seq_one_letter_code
_entity_poly.pdbx_strand_id
1 'polypeptide(L)'
;MLNEFLNHQLTTNVIFVEVEKGYEEFIFESIKEKNEGNVLLKPDVKTFNQVLTNNLIVVLNLISETISNKNDSNKIVIEKLIVDLFANKYIKEIINKSEYQQIVDSMMERYIIDYATLNRYSLRRNKQNIVDQHIHRDK
;
A
#
# COMPACT_ATOMS: atom_id res chain seq x y z
N MET A 1 2.81 3.10 -7.12
CA MET A 1 2.69 4.37 -6.38
C MET A 1 3.64 4.43 -5.19
N LEU A 2 3.75 3.41 -4.32
CA LEU A 2 4.68 3.48 -3.17
C LEU A 2 6.16 3.69 -3.53
N ASN A 3 6.64 3.03 -4.60
CA ASN A 3 8.05 3.11 -5.03
C ASN A 3 8.57 4.51 -5.37
N GLU A 4 7.70 5.47 -5.70
CA GLU A 4 8.13 6.84 -6.00
C GLU A 4 8.64 7.58 -4.76
N PHE A 5 8.22 7.13 -3.56
CA PHE A 5 8.55 7.77 -2.28
C PHE A 5 9.62 7.03 -1.50
N LEU A 6 10.03 5.85 -1.97
CA LEU A 6 11.11 5.08 -1.38
C LEU A 6 12.42 5.63 -1.93
N ASN A 7 13.16 6.38 -1.11
CA ASN A 7 14.53 6.77 -1.46
C ASN A 7 15.33 5.51 -1.83
N HIS A 8 16.31 5.71 -2.72
CA HIS A 8 17.10 4.75 -3.51
C HIS A 8 17.74 3.52 -2.80
N GLN A 9 17.43 3.21 -1.54
CA GLN A 9 18.02 2.13 -0.74
C GLN A 9 17.21 0.82 -0.69
N LEU A 10 16.04 0.75 -1.32
CA LEU A 10 15.30 -0.51 -1.48
C LEU A 10 15.47 -1.01 -2.92
N THR A 11 16.39 -1.96 -3.11
CA THR A 11 16.66 -2.66 -4.39
C THR A 11 15.50 -3.55 -4.86
N THR A 12 14.32 -3.44 -4.24
CA THR A 12 13.23 -4.39 -4.35
C THR A 12 11.91 -3.68 -4.64
N ASN A 13 11.49 -3.71 -5.90
CA ASN A 13 10.16 -3.32 -6.34
C ASN A 13 9.15 -4.41 -5.98
N VAL A 14 8.16 -4.10 -5.14
CA VAL A 14 7.05 -5.01 -4.81
C VAL A 14 5.73 -4.41 -5.30
N ILE A 15 4.96 -5.19 -6.06
CA ILE A 15 3.67 -4.77 -6.63
C ILE A 15 2.55 -5.49 -5.88
N PHE A 16 1.72 -4.74 -5.16
CA PHE A 16 0.52 -5.28 -4.53
C PHE A 16 -0.68 -5.17 -5.46
N VAL A 17 -1.31 -6.31 -5.75
CA VAL A 17 -2.55 -6.40 -6.54
C VAL A 17 -3.67 -6.79 -5.59
N GLU A 18 -4.55 -5.84 -5.28
CA GLU A 18 -5.71 -6.10 -4.43
C GLU A 18 -6.93 -6.46 -5.28
N VAL A 19 -7.50 -7.63 -5.01
CA VAL A 19 -8.55 -8.26 -5.82
C VAL A 19 -9.81 -8.44 -4.98
N GLU A 20 -10.98 -8.22 -5.58
CA GLU A 20 -12.24 -8.53 -4.93
C GLU A 20 -12.29 -10.01 -4.50
N LYS A 21 -12.83 -10.24 -3.30
CA LYS A 21 -12.93 -11.57 -2.74
C LYS A 21 -13.76 -12.48 -3.64
N GLY A 22 -13.23 -13.65 -3.96
CA GLY A 22 -13.78 -14.61 -4.90
C GLY A 22 -13.05 -14.65 -6.24
N TYR A 23 -12.23 -13.64 -6.58
CA TYR A 23 -11.51 -13.57 -7.86
C TYR A 23 -9.99 -13.70 -7.73
N GLU A 24 -9.45 -13.77 -6.51
CA GLU A 24 -8.02 -13.76 -6.24
C GLU A 24 -7.24 -14.87 -6.95
N GLU A 25 -7.81 -16.08 -7.04
CA GLU A 25 -7.16 -17.23 -7.66
C GLU A 25 -7.08 -17.09 -9.17
N PHE A 26 -8.18 -16.64 -9.78
CA PHE A 26 -8.23 -16.40 -11.21
C PHE A 26 -7.22 -15.32 -11.63
N ILE A 27 -7.14 -14.24 -10.86
CA ILE A 27 -6.17 -13.16 -11.10
C ILE A 27 -4.74 -13.65 -10.85
N PHE A 28 -4.51 -14.43 -9.78
CA PHE A 28 -3.20 -15.00 -9.50
C PHE A 28 -2.68 -15.84 -10.66
N GLU A 29 -3.45 -16.81 -11.14
CA GLU A 29 -3.03 -17.67 -12.26
C GLU A 29 -2.80 -16.82 -13.53
N SER A 30 -3.69 -15.87 -13.83
CA SER A 30 -3.57 -14.97 -14.99
C SER A 30 -2.29 -14.12 -14.97
N ILE A 31 -1.82 -13.72 -13.79
CA ILE A 31 -0.59 -12.94 -13.62
C ILE A 31 0.63 -13.86 -13.64
N LYS A 32 0.55 -15.01 -12.97
CA LYS A 32 1.64 -15.99 -12.84
C LYS A 32 2.12 -16.50 -14.20
N GLU A 33 1.20 -16.79 -15.12
CA GLU A 33 1.53 -17.21 -16.49
C GLU A 33 2.41 -16.20 -17.24
N LYS A 34 2.31 -14.91 -16.89
CA LYS A 34 3.00 -13.81 -17.59
C LYS A 34 4.28 -13.34 -16.89
N ASN A 35 4.54 -13.78 -15.65
CA ASN A 35 5.58 -13.19 -14.78
C ASN A 35 6.54 -14.23 -14.18
N GLU A 36 6.84 -15.31 -14.91
CA GLU A 36 7.85 -16.35 -14.55
C GLU A 36 7.74 -16.90 -13.12
N GLY A 37 6.55 -16.84 -12.51
CA GLY A 37 6.33 -17.31 -11.14
C GLY A 37 6.79 -16.36 -10.03
N ASN A 38 7.20 -15.11 -10.31
CA ASN A 38 7.50 -14.11 -9.29
C ASN A 38 6.21 -13.47 -8.70
N VAL A 39 5.25 -14.33 -8.35
CA VAL A 39 3.91 -13.96 -7.91
C VAL A 39 3.55 -14.79 -6.69
N LEU A 40 3.06 -14.14 -5.64
CA LEU A 40 2.55 -14.78 -4.43
C LEU A 40 1.07 -14.48 -4.26
N LEU A 41 0.32 -15.51 -3.88
CA LEU A 41 -1.05 -15.35 -3.45
C LEU A 41 -1.11 -15.36 -1.92
N LYS A 42 -1.57 -14.25 -1.34
CA LYS A 42 -1.83 -14.10 0.10
C LYS A 42 -0.75 -14.71 1.01
N PRO A 43 0.55 -14.45 0.76
CA PRO A 43 1.59 -15.04 1.57
C PRO A 43 1.45 -14.57 3.02
N ASP A 44 1.83 -15.39 3.99
CA ASP A 44 2.07 -14.85 5.32
C ASP A 44 3.35 -13.98 5.31
N VAL A 45 3.60 -13.26 6.41
CA VAL A 45 4.76 -12.35 6.50
C VAL A 45 6.09 -13.11 6.41
N LYS A 46 6.13 -14.33 6.95
CA LYS A 46 7.34 -15.16 6.95
C LYS A 46 7.67 -15.61 5.53
N THR A 47 6.68 -16.13 4.80
CA THR A 47 6.82 -16.49 3.39
C THR A 47 7.23 -15.27 2.57
N PHE A 48 6.54 -14.14 2.75
CA PHE A 48 6.86 -12.90 2.04
C PHE A 48 8.34 -12.51 2.18
N ASN A 49 8.87 -12.52 3.41
CA ASN A 49 10.26 -12.17 3.67
C ASN A 49 11.27 -13.18 3.09
N GLN A 50 10.91 -14.45 3.01
CA GLN A 50 11.80 -15.50 2.46
C GLN A 50 12.00 -15.39 0.95
N VAL A 51 11.00 -14.87 0.24
CA VAL A 51 11.01 -14.77 -1.23
C VAL A 51 11.00 -13.33 -1.72
N LEU A 52 11.26 -12.38 -0.83
CA LEU A 52 11.34 -10.96 -1.16
C LEU A 52 12.48 -10.73 -2.15
N THR A 53 12.10 -10.50 -3.41
CA THR A 53 13.01 -10.27 -4.53
C THR A 53 12.47 -9.15 -5.41
N ASN A 54 13.33 -8.61 -6.26
CA ASN A 54 12.94 -7.48 -7.11
C ASN A 54 11.81 -7.88 -8.07
N ASN A 55 10.84 -6.97 -8.27
CA ASN A 55 9.63 -7.16 -9.08
C ASN A 55 8.66 -8.26 -8.57
N LEU A 56 8.67 -8.54 -7.27
CA LEU A 56 7.71 -9.48 -6.65
C LEU A 56 6.27 -8.95 -6.74
N ILE A 57 5.36 -9.75 -7.26
CA ILE A 57 3.93 -9.43 -7.28
C ILE A 57 3.21 -10.16 -6.15
N VAL A 58 2.43 -9.44 -5.35
CA VAL A 58 1.65 -10.02 -4.25
C VAL A 58 0.16 -9.77 -4.51
N VAL A 59 -0.58 -10.85 -4.72
CA VAL A 59 -2.04 -10.83 -4.88
C VAL A 59 -2.69 -10.97 -3.51
N LEU A 60 -3.48 -9.96 -3.12
CA LEU A 60 -4.18 -9.88 -1.84
C LEU A 60 -5.67 -9.69 -2.07
N ASN A 61 -6.47 -10.02 -1.06
CA ASN A 61 -7.86 -9.60 -1.06
C ASN A 61 -7.95 -8.10 -0.79
N LEU A 62 -8.83 -7.44 -1.53
CA LEU A 62 -9.25 -6.09 -1.28
C LEU A 62 -9.94 -6.05 0.10
N ILE A 63 -9.34 -5.32 1.04
CA ILE A 63 -9.81 -5.26 2.43
C ILE A 63 -11.06 -4.37 2.56
N SER A 64 -11.42 -3.63 1.52
CA SER A 64 -12.65 -2.86 1.50
C SER A 64 -13.38 -2.91 0.17
N GLU A 65 -14.69 -3.08 0.21
CA GLU A 65 -15.57 -2.56 -0.83
C GLU A 65 -15.13 -1.13 -1.17
N THR A 66 -14.62 -0.95 -2.38
CA THR A 66 -14.23 0.37 -2.89
C THR A 66 -15.45 1.26 -2.76
N ILE A 67 -15.34 2.35 -2.00
CA ILE A 67 -16.34 3.43 -2.08
C ILE A 67 -16.26 3.90 -3.52
N SER A 68 -17.29 3.52 -4.29
CA SER A 68 -17.38 3.72 -5.73
C SER A 68 -17.55 5.20 -6.05
N ASN A 69 -16.52 6.02 -5.85
CA ASN A 69 -16.49 7.37 -6.38
C ASN A 69 -15.96 7.31 -7.80
N LYS A 70 -16.90 7.14 -8.73
CA LYS A 70 -16.72 7.04 -10.18
C LYS A 70 -15.99 8.23 -10.85
N ASN A 71 -15.58 9.26 -10.11
CA ASN A 71 -15.18 10.53 -10.69
C ASN A 71 -13.72 10.96 -10.44
N ASP A 72 -12.95 10.26 -9.60
CA ASP A 72 -11.53 10.61 -9.38
C ASP A 72 -10.73 9.38 -8.95
N SER A 73 -10.28 8.57 -9.92
CA SER A 73 -9.53 7.34 -9.67
C SER A 73 -8.24 7.54 -8.86
N ASN A 74 -7.70 8.77 -8.80
CA ASN A 74 -6.45 9.08 -8.13
C ASN A 74 -6.63 9.57 -6.68
N LYS A 75 -7.78 10.14 -6.31
CA LYS A 75 -8.04 10.81 -5.01
C LYS A 75 -8.31 9.88 -3.83
N ILE A 76 -8.35 8.56 -4.06
CA ILE A 76 -8.45 7.59 -2.95
C ILE A 76 -7.09 6.91 -2.75
N VAL A 77 -6.24 6.89 -3.78
CA VAL A 77 -5.06 6.04 -3.78
C VAL A 77 -3.98 6.60 -2.86
N ILE A 78 -3.78 7.93 -2.81
CA ILE A 78 -2.74 8.52 -1.97
C ILE A 78 -3.11 8.52 -0.50
N GLU A 79 -4.34 8.88 -0.15
CA GLU A 79 -4.89 8.82 1.20
C GLU A 79 -4.82 7.39 1.75
N LYS A 80 -5.20 6.44 0.91
CA LYS A 80 -5.06 5.01 1.22
C LYS A 80 -3.61 4.63 1.44
N LEU A 81 -2.71 5.09 0.58
CA LEU A 81 -1.28 4.77 0.66
C LEU A 81 -0.65 5.31 1.94
N ILE A 82 -0.97 6.55 2.33
CA ILE A 82 -0.55 7.16 3.60
C ILE A 82 -0.98 6.28 4.78
N VAL A 83 -2.23 5.81 4.80
CA VAL A 83 -2.70 4.96 5.90
C VAL A 83 -2.11 3.54 5.83
N ASP A 84 -1.97 2.98 4.63
CA ASP A 84 -1.41 1.65 4.42
C ASP A 84 0.06 1.60 4.85
N LEU A 85 0.82 2.71 4.79
CA LEU A 85 2.15 2.83 5.40
C LEU A 85 2.17 2.37 6.87
N PHE A 86 1.11 2.67 7.62
CA PHE A 86 0.99 2.31 9.04
C PHE A 86 0.16 1.04 9.29
N ALA A 87 -0.74 0.69 8.37
CA ALA A 87 -1.69 -0.40 8.53
C ALA A 87 -1.21 -1.72 7.91
N ASN A 88 -0.52 -1.67 6.78
CA ASN A 88 -0.18 -2.83 5.97
C ASN A 88 1.04 -3.55 6.55
N LYS A 89 0.87 -4.83 6.89
CA LYS A 89 1.93 -5.65 7.47
C LYS A 89 3.10 -5.86 6.51
N TYR A 90 2.88 -5.93 5.19
CA TYR A 90 3.95 -6.12 4.22
C TYR A 90 4.77 -4.84 4.03
N ILE A 91 4.11 -3.66 4.05
CA ILE A 91 4.82 -2.37 3.97
C ILE A 91 5.79 -2.20 5.14
N LYS A 92 5.45 -2.70 6.33
CA LYS A 92 6.33 -2.67 7.50
C LYS A 92 7.59 -3.51 7.34
N GLU A 93 7.56 -4.54 6.50
CA GLU A 93 8.73 -5.38 6.22
C GLU A 93 9.69 -4.71 5.23
N ILE A 94 9.16 -3.87 4.34
CA ILE A 94 9.97 -3.22 3.29
C ILE A 94 10.41 -1.80 3.63
N ILE A 95 9.79 -1.09 4.58
CA ILE A 95 10.13 0.29 4.93
C ILE A 95 10.55 0.40 6.39
N ASN A 96 11.69 1.06 6.65
CA ASN A 96 12.12 1.33 8.02
C ASN A 96 11.23 2.41 8.65
N LYS A 97 10.89 2.24 9.94
CA LYS A 97 10.05 3.21 10.67
C LYS A 97 10.61 4.64 10.67
N SER A 98 11.92 4.81 10.60
CA SER A 98 12.57 6.13 10.53
C SER A 98 12.25 6.88 9.23
N GLU A 99 11.85 6.17 8.16
CA GLU A 99 11.53 6.76 6.86
C GLU A 99 10.07 7.20 6.75
N TYR A 100 9.21 6.83 7.71
CA TYR A 100 7.76 7.02 7.58
C TYR A 100 7.38 8.49 7.48
N GLN A 101 7.97 9.36 8.31
CA GLN A 101 7.67 10.79 8.28
C GLN A 101 8.05 11.39 6.92
N GLN A 102 9.27 11.15 6.46
CA GLN A 102 9.75 11.66 5.17
C GLN A 102 8.87 11.20 3.99
N ILE A 103 8.40 9.96 4.01
CA ILE A 103 7.50 9.43 2.98
C ILE A 103 6.15 10.14 3.01
N VAL A 104 5.58 10.34 4.20
CA VAL A 104 4.32 11.09 4.36
C VAL A 104 4.49 12.52 3.86
N ASP A 105 5.54 13.23 4.29
CA ASP A 105 5.80 14.62 3.87
C ASP A 105 5.88 14.72 2.33
N SER A 106 6.63 13.82 1.69
CA SER A 106 6.74 13.77 0.23
C SER A 106 5.40 13.50 -0.48
N MET A 107 4.51 12.69 0.11
CA MET A 107 3.16 12.48 -0.42
C MET A 107 2.30 13.74 -0.28
N MET A 108 2.34 14.40 0.88
CA MET A 108 1.56 15.61 1.17
C MET A 108 2.02 16.80 0.33
N GLU A 109 3.31 16.90 0.01
CA GLU A 109 3.86 17.95 -0.86
C GLU A 109 3.48 17.78 -2.34
N ARG A 110 3.41 16.54 -2.83
CA ARG A 110 3.22 16.22 -4.25
C ARG A 110 1.75 16.06 -4.66
N TYR A 111 0.88 15.75 -3.71
CA TYR A 111 -0.50 15.40 -3.99
C TYR A 111 -1.48 16.24 -3.17
N ILE A 112 -2.61 16.59 -3.78
CA ILE A 112 -3.73 17.21 -3.05
C ILE A 112 -4.42 16.11 -2.24
N ILE A 113 -4.47 16.29 -0.93
CA ILE A 113 -5.01 15.32 0.01
C ILE A 113 -6.43 15.69 0.43
N ASP A 114 -7.37 14.77 0.23
CA ASP A 114 -8.70 14.82 0.81
C ASP A 114 -8.67 14.27 2.25
N TYR A 115 -8.52 15.17 3.23
CA TYR A 115 -8.49 14.83 4.65
C TYR A 115 -9.75 14.10 5.13
N ALA A 116 -10.93 14.35 4.55
CA ALA A 116 -12.14 13.63 4.93
C ALA A 116 -12.05 12.15 4.51
N THR A 117 -11.48 11.89 3.34
CA THR A 117 -11.19 10.53 2.85
C THR A 117 -10.07 9.86 3.63
N LEU A 118 -8.98 10.57 3.90
CA LEU A 118 -7.87 10.08 4.73
C LEU A 118 -8.35 9.66 6.13
N ASN A 119 -9.12 10.51 6.81
CA ASN A 119 -9.66 10.23 8.14
C ASN A 119 -10.62 9.04 8.14
N ARG A 120 -11.50 8.95 7.14
CA ARG A 120 -12.41 7.80 7.00
C ARG A 120 -11.64 6.49 6.83
N TYR A 121 -10.57 6.50 6.03
CA TYR A 121 -9.77 5.31 5.79
C TYR A 121 -8.88 4.95 6.99
N SER A 122 -8.30 5.93 7.68
CA SER A 122 -7.50 5.72 8.90
C SER A 122 -8.32 5.15 10.05
N LEU A 123 -9.56 5.63 10.24
CA LEU A 123 -10.53 5.07 11.18
C LEU A 123 -10.82 3.60 10.88
N ARG A 124 -11.17 3.27 9.63
CA ARG A 124 -11.48 1.88 9.22
C ARG A 124 -10.30 0.93 9.45
N ARG A 125 -9.07 1.43 9.36
CA ARG A 125 -7.84 0.64 9.60
C ARG A 125 -7.38 0.67 11.06
N ASN A 126 -8.09 1.38 11.95
CA ASN A 126 -7.67 1.62 13.34
C ASN A 126 -6.27 2.25 13.42
N LYS A 127 -6.00 3.25 12.56
CA LYS A 127 -4.73 3.97 12.45
C LYS A 127 -4.86 5.49 12.54
N GLN A 128 -6.03 6.01 12.94
CA GLN A 128 -6.26 7.45 13.07
C GLN A 128 -5.16 8.15 13.88
N ASN A 129 -4.93 7.72 15.12
CA ASN A 129 -3.95 8.37 16.01
C ASN A 129 -2.54 8.47 15.41
N ILE A 130 -2.05 7.41 14.77
CA ILE A 130 -0.69 7.43 14.19
C ILE A 130 -0.65 8.26 12.91
N VAL A 131 -1.70 8.23 12.09
CA VAL A 131 -1.81 9.07 10.90
C VAL A 131 -1.84 10.54 11.29
N ASP A 132 -2.66 10.91 12.30
CA ASP A 132 -2.77 12.30 12.78
C ASP A 132 -1.43 12.85 13.28
N GLN A 133 -0.62 12.03 13.95
CA GLN A 133 0.72 12.40 14.41
C GLN A 133 1.69 12.77 13.28
N HIS A 134 1.53 12.15 12.10
CA HIS A 134 2.45 12.33 10.97
C HIS A 134 1.96 13.39 9.97
N ILE A 135 0.66 13.71 9.93
CA ILE A 135 0.11 14.71 9.00
C ILE A 135 -0.08 16.10 9.62
N HIS A 136 -0.04 16.23 10.96
CA HIS A 136 -0.24 17.51 11.66
C HIS A 136 1.03 18.08 12.31
N ARG A 137 2.18 17.41 12.16
CA ARG A 137 3.48 17.97 12.55
C ARG A 137 4.03 18.81 11.40
N ASP A 138 3.47 20.02 11.30
CA ASP A 138 4.19 21.26 11.00
C ASP A 138 3.18 22.41 10.84
N LYS A 139 2.93 23.07 11.96
CA LYS A 139 2.71 24.52 12.08
C LYS A 139 3.63 25.05 13.17
#